data_AF-A0A0A1T3X6-F1
#
_entry.id   AF-A0A0A1T3X6-F1
#
_cell.length_a   1.000
_cell.length_b   1.000
_cell.length_c   1.000
_cell.angle_alpha   90.00
_cell.angle_beta   90.00
_cell.angle_gamma   90.00
#
_symmetry.space_group_name_H-M   'P 1'
#
loop_
_entity.id
_entity.type
_entity.pdbx_description
1 polymer ?
#
loop_
_entity_poly.entity_id
_entity_poly.type
_entity_poly.pdbx_seq_one_letter_code
_entity_poly.pdbx_strand_id
1 'polypeptide(L)'
;MQRLVSAYSGSTARIILRQPAAAAAGLFTFTPRLSQDSHHQLSTATATTTTTSTTMANEDSIQKQISCVKQFHTAFKLGIKEEPTADIGIEKARLRHELMREENQEYLDACEKGDVVEIADALGDQLYVLCGTMLEHGMQNVIEDVFAEIHRSNMTKLGADGKPIYREGDGKVAKGPNYTRPDLKNIVLGAMKKQGEEVVKN
;
A
#
# COMPACT_ATOMS: atom_id res chain seq x y z
N MET A 1 11.39 -15.62 -36.36
CA MET A 1 10.32 -16.02 -35.42
C MET A 1 9.67 -14.77 -34.85
N GLN A 2 8.68 -14.24 -35.57
CA GLN A 2 7.94 -13.04 -35.21
C GLN A 2 6.88 -13.34 -34.13
N ARG A 3 6.80 -12.42 -33.16
CA ARG A 3 5.63 -11.96 -32.39
C ARG A 3 4.87 -12.99 -31.53
N LEU A 4 5.01 -12.79 -30.21
CA LEU A 4 3.89 -12.68 -29.27
C LEU A 4 4.34 -11.83 -28.07
N VAL A 5 4.78 -10.59 -28.34
CA VAL A 5 4.68 -9.50 -27.36
C VAL A 5 3.34 -8.85 -27.67
N SER A 6 2.26 -9.44 -27.16
CA SER A 6 0.91 -8.93 -27.31
C SER A 6 0.63 -8.01 -26.13
N ALA A 7 0.48 -6.73 -26.47
CA ALA A 7 -0.10 -5.66 -25.68
C ALA A 7 -1.14 -6.13 -24.66
N TYR A 8 -0.86 -5.89 -23.39
CA TYR A 8 -1.80 -5.59 -22.30
C TYR A 8 -0.93 -5.06 -21.15
N SER A 9 -0.57 -3.78 -21.20
CA SER A 9 -0.30 -3.01 -19.98
C SER A 9 -1.64 -2.82 -19.25
N GLY A 10 -1.60 -2.64 -17.93
CA GLY A 10 -2.76 -2.15 -17.18
C GLY A 10 -3.62 -3.20 -16.51
N SER A 11 -3.03 -4.06 -15.65
CA SER A 11 -3.79 -4.53 -14.49
C SER A 11 -2.87 -5.06 -13.39
N THR A 12 -2.86 -4.35 -12.27
CA THR A 12 -2.32 -4.71 -10.94
C THR A 12 -2.49 -6.22 -10.61
N ALA A 13 -3.59 -6.82 -11.04
CA ALA A 13 -3.92 -8.22 -10.79
C ALA A 13 -2.98 -9.22 -11.50
N ARG A 14 -2.36 -8.86 -12.64
CA ARG A 14 -1.42 -9.75 -13.35
C ARG A 14 -0.03 -9.77 -12.73
N ILE A 15 0.35 -8.71 -12.02
CA ILE A 15 1.69 -8.54 -11.44
C ILE A 15 1.73 -9.15 -10.03
N ILE A 16 0.71 -8.93 -9.19
CA ILE A 16 0.66 -9.42 -7.80
C ILE A 16 0.43 -10.94 -7.70
N LEU A 17 -0.20 -11.57 -8.70
CA LEU A 17 -0.40 -13.03 -8.71
C LEU A 17 0.86 -13.82 -9.12
N ARG A 18 1.98 -13.15 -9.39
CA ARG A 18 3.27 -13.83 -9.60
C ARG A 18 3.71 -14.46 -8.28
N GLN A 19 3.77 -15.79 -8.22
CA GLN A 19 4.33 -16.52 -7.08
C GLN A 19 5.84 -16.74 -7.30
N PRO A 20 6.67 -16.78 -6.23
CA PRO A 20 8.06 -17.22 -6.35
C PRO A 20 8.08 -18.61 -6.98
N ALA A 21 9.02 -18.86 -7.89
CA ALA A 21 9.07 -20.04 -8.75
C ALA A 21 9.25 -21.35 -7.95
N ALA A 22 8.17 -21.83 -7.31
CA ALA A 22 8.02 -23.14 -6.69
C ALA A 22 6.56 -23.38 -6.25
N ALA A 23 5.57 -23.13 -7.11
CA ALA A 23 4.21 -23.72 -6.98
C ALA A 23 3.33 -23.32 -8.17
N ALA A 24 3.18 -24.20 -9.17
CA ALA A 24 1.97 -24.31 -10.00
C ALA A 24 2.08 -25.49 -10.99
N ALA A 25 1.78 -26.69 -10.52
CA ALA A 25 1.11 -27.69 -11.36
C ALA A 25 -0.39 -27.53 -11.09
N GLY A 26 -1.14 -27.05 -12.08
CA GLY A 26 -2.58 -26.84 -11.95
C GLY A 26 -3.12 -25.92 -13.04
N LEU A 27 -3.45 -26.51 -14.19
CA LEU A 27 -4.18 -25.86 -15.27
C LEU A 27 -5.53 -25.36 -14.76
N PHE A 28 -5.84 -24.07 -14.97
CA PHE A 28 -7.21 -23.60 -15.05
C PHE A 28 -7.31 -22.49 -16.10
N THR A 29 -8.01 -22.77 -17.20
CA THR A 29 -8.29 -21.82 -18.26
C THR A 29 -9.64 -21.16 -17.99
N PHE A 30 -9.67 -19.83 -17.92
CA PHE A 30 -10.88 -19.04 -17.73
C PHE A 30 -11.17 -18.22 -18.99
N THR A 31 -12.36 -18.38 -19.57
CA THR A 31 -12.89 -17.54 -20.64
C THR A 31 -14.02 -16.67 -20.10
N PRO A 32 -14.02 -15.33 -20.30
CA PRO A 32 -15.16 -14.51 -19.94
C PRO A 32 -16.11 -14.35 -21.14
N ARG A 33 -17.41 -14.44 -20.88
CA ARG A 33 -18.51 -14.11 -21.80
C ARG A 33 -19.14 -12.79 -21.35
N LEU A 34 -19.21 -11.82 -22.26
CA LEU A 34 -19.93 -10.55 -22.12
C LEU A 34 -21.44 -10.78 -22.31
N SER A 35 -22.27 -10.07 -21.53
CA SER A 35 -23.66 -9.75 -21.87
C SER A 35 -24.02 -8.39 -21.29
N GLN A 36 -24.51 -7.50 -22.16
CA GLN A 36 -25.17 -6.24 -21.82
C GLN A 36 -26.66 -6.50 -21.57
N ASP A 37 -27.30 -5.71 -20.68
CA ASP A 37 -28.45 -4.84 -21.00
C ASP A 37 -29.23 -4.35 -19.74
N SER A 38 -29.14 -3.03 -19.53
CA SER A 38 -30.18 -1.99 -19.45
C SER A 38 -31.47 -2.03 -18.56
N HIS A 39 -31.68 -0.84 -17.94
CA HIS A 39 -32.91 -0.09 -17.60
C HIS A 39 -33.77 -0.33 -16.32
N HIS A 40 -33.64 0.67 -15.43
CA HIS A 40 -34.67 1.49 -14.74
C HIS A 40 -35.65 0.88 -13.72
N GLN A 41 -35.61 1.39 -12.49
CA GLN A 41 -36.71 2.20 -11.90
C GLN A 41 -36.27 2.89 -10.59
N LEU A 42 -36.61 4.18 -10.46
CA LEU A 42 -36.49 4.96 -9.22
C LEU A 42 -37.64 4.60 -8.28
N SER A 43 -37.31 4.31 -7.01
CA SER A 43 -38.26 4.26 -5.91
C SER A 43 -37.75 5.16 -4.79
N THR A 44 -38.57 6.15 -4.45
CA THR A 44 -38.34 7.13 -3.38
C THR A 44 -38.58 6.47 -2.02
N ALA A 45 -37.50 6.24 -1.26
CA ALA A 45 -37.57 5.80 0.13
C ALA A 45 -37.20 6.96 1.07
N THR A 46 -38.15 7.28 1.95
CA THR A 46 -38.12 8.31 2.98
C THR A 46 -37.00 8.05 3.99
N ALA A 47 -36.06 8.99 4.11
CA ALA A 47 -34.97 8.90 5.07
C ALA A 47 -35.49 9.09 6.51
N THR A 48 -35.51 8.00 7.28
CA THR A 48 -35.64 8.06 8.74
C THR A 48 -34.22 8.14 9.29
N THR A 49 -33.83 9.32 9.79
CA THR A 49 -32.52 9.55 10.40
C THR A 49 -32.50 8.92 11.78
N THR A 50 -32.17 7.63 11.84
CA THR A 50 -31.70 6.99 13.08
C THR A 50 -30.25 7.41 13.26
N THR A 51 -30.00 8.30 14.21
CA THR A 51 -28.65 8.69 14.65
C THR A 51 -28.02 7.50 15.36
N THR A 52 -27.41 6.60 14.59
CA THR A 52 -26.46 5.64 15.13
C THR A 52 -25.17 6.40 15.43
N SER A 53 -24.76 6.41 16.69
CA SER A 53 -23.47 6.94 17.14
C SER A 53 -22.35 6.07 16.58
N THR A 54 -22.00 6.30 15.31
CA THR A 54 -20.80 5.77 14.68
C THR A 54 -19.61 6.54 15.24
N THR A 55 -18.74 5.87 15.99
CA THR A 55 -17.40 6.34 16.32
C THR A 55 -16.76 6.83 15.02
N MET A 56 -16.43 8.12 14.92
CA MET A 56 -15.80 8.65 13.72
C MET A 56 -14.49 7.91 13.50
N ALA A 57 -14.46 7.00 12.53
CA ALA A 57 -13.21 6.49 12.00
C ALA A 57 -12.46 7.70 11.44
N ASN A 58 -11.20 7.86 11.84
CA ASN A 58 -10.33 8.92 11.36
C ASN A 58 -10.34 8.88 9.83
N GLU A 59 -10.80 9.95 9.17
CA GLU A 59 -10.85 10.04 7.70
C GLU A 59 -9.44 10.01 7.07
N ASP A 60 -8.39 10.24 7.87
CA ASP A 60 -6.98 10.30 7.46
C ASP A 60 -6.24 8.94 7.53
N SER A 61 -6.96 7.82 7.45
CA SER A 61 -6.39 6.48 7.68
C SER A 61 -6.24 5.64 6.40
N ILE A 62 -5.08 4.98 6.25
CA ILE A 62 -4.80 4.04 5.13
C ILE A 62 -5.43 2.66 5.35
N GLN A 63 -6.10 2.45 6.49
CA GLN A 63 -6.67 1.14 6.86
C GLN A 63 -7.71 0.63 5.87
N LYS A 64 -8.43 1.54 5.18
CA LYS A 64 -9.37 1.15 4.12
C LYS A 64 -8.64 0.45 2.97
N GLN A 65 -7.54 1.01 2.48
CA GLN A 65 -6.75 0.47 1.38
C GLN A 65 -6.10 -0.86 1.78
N ILE A 66 -5.49 -0.91 2.98
CA ILE A 66 -4.93 -2.15 3.53
C ILE A 66 -6.01 -3.24 3.62
N SER A 67 -7.23 -2.89 4.06
CA SER A 67 -8.34 -3.84 4.16
C SER A 67 -8.76 -4.40 2.80
N CYS A 68 -8.81 -3.57 1.75
CA CYS A 68 -9.06 -4.03 0.38
C CYS A 68 -7.98 -5.03 -0.08
N VAL A 69 -6.70 -4.73 0.16
CA VAL A 69 -5.60 -5.64 -0.24
C VAL A 69 -5.58 -6.90 0.62
N LYS A 70 -5.97 -6.83 1.91
CA LYS A 70 -6.13 -8.00 2.79
C LYS A 70 -7.22 -8.94 2.27
N GLN A 71 -8.34 -8.40 1.78
CA GLN A 71 -9.38 -9.20 1.13
C GLN A 71 -8.84 -9.91 -0.12
N PHE A 72 -8.06 -9.21 -0.95
CA PHE A 72 -7.40 -9.80 -2.11
C PHE A 72 -6.43 -10.92 -1.70
N HIS A 73 -5.50 -10.66 -0.78
CA HIS A 73 -4.57 -11.68 -0.28
C HIS A 73 -5.32 -12.90 0.27
N THR A 74 -6.41 -12.69 0.99
CA THR A 74 -7.27 -13.78 1.50
C THR A 74 -7.86 -14.61 0.36
N ALA A 75 -8.47 -13.95 -0.64
CA ALA A 75 -9.09 -14.62 -1.78
C ALA A 75 -8.08 -15.43 -2.61
N PHE A 76 -6.87 -14.91 -2.79
CA PHE A 76 -5.80 -15.52 -3.59
C PHE A 76 -4.78 -16.33 -2.76
N LYS A 77 -5.04 -16.53 -1.46
CA LYS A 77 -4.20 -17.31 -0.54
C LYS A 77 -2.74 -16.84 -0.50
N LEU A 78 -2.54 -15.53 -0.53
CA LEU A 78 -1.24 -14.87 -0.40
C LEU A 78 -0.89 -14.66 1.09
N GLY A 79 0.37 -14.32 1.38
CA GLY A 79 0.85 -14.21 2.74
C GLY A 79 0.27 -13.00 3.47
N ILE A 80 -0.18 -13.24 4.71
CA ILE A 80 -0.59 -12.21 5.67
C ILE A 80 0.07 -12.58 6.99
N LYS A 81 0.81 -11.65 7.57
CA LYS A 81 1.30 -11.73 8.95
C LYS A 81 0.49 -10.74 9.79
N GLU A 82 0.18 -11.09 11.03
CA GLU A 82 -0.53 -10.18 11.94
C GLU A 82 0.42 -9.38 12.83
N GLU A 83 1.70 -9.78 12.88
CA GLU A 83 2.74 -9.16 13.69
C GLU A 83 3.94 -8.71 12.84
N PRO A 84 4.61 -7.59 13.21
CA PRO A 84 5.83 -7.14 12.55
C PRO A 84 6.87 -8.26 12.41
N THR A 85 7.10 -8.68 11.17
CA THR A 85 7.93 -9.83 10.83
C THR A 85 9.03 -9.40 9.86
N ALA A 86 10.28 -9.52 10.27
CA ALA A 86 11.42 -9.18 9.42
C ALA A 86 11.67 -10.23 8.33
N ASP A 87 11.61 -11.51 8.68
CA ASP A 87 11.88 -12.61 7.76
C ASP A 87 10.59 -13.17 7.14
N ILE A 88 10.35 -12.80 5.89
CA ILE A 88 9.28 -13.34 5.05
C ILE A 88 9.80 -14.37 4.02
N GLY A 89 11.10 -14.69 4.09
CA GLY A 89 11.83 -15.44 3.07
C GLY A 89 12.38 -14.56 1.95
N ILE A 90 13.64 -14.81 1.57
CA ILE A 90 14.37 -13.98 0.60
C ILE A 90 13.70 -13.89 -0.77
N GLU A 91 13.10 -14.98 -1.26
CA GLU A 91 12.42 -14.98 -2.56
C GLU A 91 11.16 -14.11 -2.55
N LYS A 92 10.43 -14.07 -1.43
CA LYS A 92 9.30 -13.15 -1.29
C LYS A 92 9.76 -11.70 -1.20
N ALA A 93 10.83 -11.43 -0.44
CA ALA A 93 11.39 -10.09 -0.36
C ALA A 93 11.87 -9.59 -1.73
N ARG A 94 12.51 -10.46 -2.53
CA ARG A 94 12.90 -10.16 -3.91
C ARG A 94 11.70 -9.92 -4.82
N LEU A 95 10.67 -10.75 -4.71
CA LEU A 95 9.42 -10.54 -5.44
C LEU A 95 8.83 -9.18 -5.10
N ARG A 96 8.67 -8.83 -3.81
CA ARG A 96 8.14 -7.52 -3.39
C ARG A 96 8.95 -6.35 -3.95
N HIS A 97 10.28 -6.45 -3.92
CA HIS A 97 11.17 -5.48 -4.54
C HIS A 97 10.93 -5.37 -6.05
N GLU A 98 10.81 -6.50 -6.76
CA GLU A 98 10.57 -6.50 -8.20
C GLU A 98 9.25 -5.82 -8.57
N LEU A 99 8.16 -6.14 -7.86
CA LEU A 99 6.86 -5.49 -8.07
C LEU A 99 6.99 -3.97 -7.91
N MET A 100 7.60 -3.49 -6.82
CA MET A 100 7.81 -2.05 -6.60
C MET A 100 8.67 -1.40 -7.69
N ARG A 101 9.64 -2.13 -8.23
CA ARG A 101 10.49 -1.62 -9.31
C ARG A 101 9.71 -1.49 -10.62
N GLU A 102 8.88 -2.48 -10.95
CA GLU A 102 7.99 -2.48 -12.13
C GLU A 102 7.07 -1.25 -12.08
N GLU A 103 6.33 -1.04 -10.97
CA GLU A 103 5.40 0.11 -10.84
C GLU A 103 6.10 1.48 -10.81
N ASN A 104 7.34 1.54 -10.32
CA ASN A 104 8.14 2.77 -10.38
C ASN A 104 8.55 3.12 -11.81
N GLN A 105 8.82 2.12 -12.65
CA GLN A 105 9.16 2.35 -14.06
C GLN A 105 7.93 2.77 -14.84
N GLU A 106 6.76 2.14 -14.61
CA GLU A 106 5.51 2.54 -15.25
C GLU A 106 5.12 3.99 -14.93
N TYR A 107 5.29 4.41 -13.67
CA TYR A 107 5.12 5.81 -13.26
C TYR A 107 6.03 6.78 -14.04
N LEU A 108 7.33 6.45 -14.17
CA LEU A 108 8.27 7.30 -14.90
C LEU A 108 7.88 7.41 -16.38
N ASP A 109 7.58 6.27 -17.02
CA ASP A 109 7.16 6.21 -18.42
C ASP A 109 5.88 7.04 -18.66
N ALA A 110 4.92 7.00 -17.73
CA ALA A 110 3.70 7.78 -17.79
C ALA A 110 3.96 9.29 -17.63
N CYS A 111 4.87 9.66 -16.72
CA CYS A 111 5.32 11.05 -16.54
C CYS A 111 6.00 11.60 -17.79
N GLU A 112 6.90 10.84 -18.41
CA GLU A 112 7.60 11.24 -19.64
C GLU A 112 6.64 11.46 -20.81
N LYS A 113 5.52 10.73 -20.84
CA LYS A 113 4.45 10.89 -21.83
C LYS A 113 3.46 12.00 -21.49
N GLY A 114 3.49 12.53 -20.26
CA GLY A 114 2.51 13.51 -19.77
C GLY A 114 1.09 12.94 -19.67
N ASP A 115 0.96 11.62 -19.47
CA ASP A 115 -0.33 10.94 -19.42
C ASP A 115 -0.87 10.86 -17.99
N VAL A 116 -1.78 11.78 -17.65
CA VAL A 116 -2.34 11.87 -16.29
C VAL A 116 -3.13 10.63 -15.87
N VAL A 117 -3.70 9.88 -16.81
CA VAL A 117 -4.49 8.69 -16.51
C VAL A 117 -3.55 7.54 -16.13
N GLU A 118 -2.51 7.31 -16.93
CA GLU A 118 -1.49 6.30 -16.64
C GLU A 118 -0.65 6.67 -15.41
N ILE A 119 -0.44 7.96 -15.13
CA ILE A 119 0.16 8.41 -13.86
C ILE A 119 -0.72 8.02 -12.68
N ALA A 120 -2.03 8.22 -12.76
CA ALA A 120 -2.96 7.86 -11.71
C ALA A 120 -3.02 6.34 -11.49
N ASP A 121 -2.98 5.56 -12.57
CA ASP A 121 -2.92 4.10 -12.54
C ASP A 121 -1.65 3.61 -11.82
N ALA A 122 -0.47 4.07 -12.26
CA ALA A 122 0.81 3.69 -11.67
C ALA A 122 0.92 4.09 -10.18
N LEU A 123 0.40 5.26 -9.79
CA LEU A 123 0.35 5.67 -8.38
C LEU A 123 -0.59 4.78 -7.54
N GLY A 124 -1.71 4.37 -8.13
CA GLY A 124 -2.63 3.40 -7.52
C GLY A 124 -1.97 2.04 -7.32
N ASP A 125 -1.24 1.56 -8.31
CA ASP A 125 -0.55 0.27 -8.28
C ASP A 125 0.61 0.24 -7.28
N GLN A 126 1.38 1.33 -7.19
CA GLN A 126 2.39 1.51 -6.14
C GLN A 126 1.78 1.41 -4.73
N LEU A 127 0.64 2.07 -4.50
CA LEU A 127 -0.08 1.99 -3.22
C LEU A 127 -0.55 0.57 -2.92
N TYR A 128 -1.09 -0.12 -3.93
CA TYR A 128 -1.59 -1.49 -3.79
C TYR A 128 -0.46 -2.48 -3.47
N VAL A 129 0.66 -2.41 -4.18
CA VAL A 129 1.87 -3.23 -3.94
C VAL A 129 2.46 -2.94 -2.56
N LEU A 130 2.49 -1.66 -2.16
CA LEU A 130 2.98 -1.26 -0.84
C LEU A 130 2.10 -1.84 0.27
N CYS A 131 0.77 -1.72 0.17
CA CYS A 131 -0.17 -2.32 1.12
C CYS A 131 0.00 -3.86 1.21
N GLY A 132 0.18 -4.54 0.07
CA GLY A 132 0.45 -5.98 0.07
C GLY A 132 1.77 -6.32 0.77
N THR A 133 2.79 -5.49 0.60
CA THR A 133 4.08 -5.65 1.27
C THR A 133 3.97 -5.43 2.77
N MET A 134 3.19 -4.44 3.21
CA MET A 134 2.88 -4.23 4.63
C MET A 134 2.24 -5.48 5.24
N LEU A 135 1.29 -6.11 4.53
CA LEU A 135 0.61 -7.33 4.99
C LEU A 135 1.54 -8.55 5.08
N GLU A 136 2.44 -8.76 4.12
CA GLU A 136 3.42 -9.86 4.20
C GLU A 136 4.35 -9.70 5.40
N HIS A 137 4.69 -8.45 5.76
CA HIS A 137 5.52 -8.13 6.91
C HIS A 137 4.75 -7.91 8.21
N GLY A 138 3.43 -7.96 8.21
CA GLY A 138 2.61 -7.72 9.41
C GLY A 138 2.70 -6.30 9.97
N MET A 139 2.89 -5.32 9.09
CA MET A 139 3.08 -3.91 9.46
C MET A 139 1.76 -3.11 9.47
N GLN A 140 0.63 -3.70 9.07
CA GLN A 140 -0.65 -3.01 8.90
C GLN A 140 -1.12 -2.20 10.10
N ASN A 141 -0.80 -2.66 11.31
CA ASN A 141 -1.25 -2.03 12.55
C ASN A 141 -0.27 -0.99 13.11
N VAL A 142 0.94 -0.88 12.55
CA VAL A 142 2.01 0.01 13.05
C VAL A 142 2.45 1.04 12.02
N ILE A 143 2.10 0.86 10.74
CA ILE A 143 2.60 1.69 9.66
C ILE A 143 2.14 3.16 9.75
N GLU A 144 0.94 3.40 10.28
CA GLU A 144 0.42 4.76 10.50
C GLU A 144 1.20 5.49 11.60
N ASP A 145 1.56 4.80 12.69
CA ASP A 145 2.41 5.35 13.75
C ASP A 145 3.82 5.64 13.22
N VAL A 146 4.37 4.74 12.41
CA VAL A 146 5.66 4.94 11.73
C VAL A 146 5.60 6.16 10.82
N PHE A 147 4.53 6.31 10.02
CA PHE A 147 4.35 7.47 9.15
C PHE A 147 4.24 8.76 9.94
N ALA A 148 3.44 8.79 11.01
CA ALA A 148 3.26 9.95 11.88
C ALA A 148 4.60 10.40 12.50
N GLU A 149 5.43 9.46 12.97
CA GLU A 149 6.74 9.79 13.55
C GLU A 149 7.75 10.27 12.50
N ILE A 150 7.75 9.68 11.30
CA ILE A 150 8.54 10.17 10.17
C ILE A 150 8.12 11.60 9.82
N HIS A 151 6.81 11.86 9.74
CA HIS A 151 6.25 13.17 9.44
C HIS A 151 6.65 14.19 10.52
N ARG A 152 6.44 13.87 11.80
CA ARG A 152 6.87 14.71 12.94
C ARG A 152 8.36 15.07 12.84
N SER A 153 9.23 14.09 12.65
CA SER A 153 10.67 14.31 12.44
C SER A 153 10.96 15.22 11.24
N ASN A 154 10.29 14.99 10.10
CA ASN A 154 10.46 15.81 8.91
C ASN A 154 10.09 17.27 9.15
N MET A 155 9.01 17.54 9.90
CA MET A 155 8.62 18.89 10.25
C MET A 155 9.62 19.58 11.19
N THR A 156 10.40 18.83 11.97
CA THR A 156 11.48 19.42 12.80
C THR A 156 12.70 19.88 11.99
N LYS A 157 12.76 19.60 10.68
CA LYS A 157 13.85 20.07 9.80
C LYS A 157 13.75 21.55 9.45
N LEU A 158 12.61 22.19 9.70
CA LEU A 158 12.41 23.61 9.43
C LEU A 158 13.38 24.48 10.25
N GLY A 159 13.75 25.62 9.68
CA GLY A 159 14.52 26.66 10.35
C GLY A 159 13.75 27.31 11.49
N ALA A 160 14.44 28.16 12.26
CA ALA A 160 13.81 28.90 13.36
C ALA A 160 12.67 29.82 12.90
N ASP A 161 12.62 30.16 11.61
CA ASP A 161 11.59 30.95 10.95
C ASP A 161 10.44 30.10 10.37
N GLY A 162 10.45 28.78 10.58
CA GLY A 162 9.47 27.85 10.03
C GLY A 162 9.64 27.55 8.54
N LYS A 163 10.75 27.97 7.91
CA LYS A 163 11.01 27.72 6.48
C LYS A 163 11.95 26.53 6.27
N PRO A 164 11.88 25.84 5.12
CA PRO A 164 12.86 24.82 4.77
C PRO A 164 14.25 25.43 4.64
N ILE A 165 15.25 24.75 5.20
CA ILE A 165 16.66 25.06 4.95
C ILE A 165 17.12 24.13 3.83
N TYR A 166 17.69 24.67 2.75
CA TYR A 166 18.19 23.87 1.64
C TYR A 166 19.72 23.78 1.67
N ARG A 167 20.25 22.60 1.35
CA ARG A 167 21.69 22.42 1.13
C ARG A 167 22.06 22.96 -0.25
N GLU A 168 23.17 23.68 -0.32
CA GLU A 168 23.75 24.12 -1.59
C GLU A 168 24.17 22.92 -2.45
N GLY A 169 23.74 22.90 -3.72
CA GLY A 169 24.10 21.89 -4.71
C GLY A 169 22.98 20.91 -5.08
N ASP A 170 22.42 20.17 -4.11
CA ASP A 170 21.45 19.10 -4.37
C ASP A 170 19.99 19.48 -4.09
N GLY A 171 19.74 20.69 -3.56
CA GLY A 171 18.40 21.17 -3.23
C GLY A 171 17.71 20.36 -2.12
N LYS A 172 18.43 19.50 -1.39
CA LYS A 172 17.83 18.70 -0.32
C LYS A 172 17.56 19.55 0.91
N VAL A 173 16.44 19.29 1.58
CA VAL A 173 16.13 19.89 2.87
C VAL A 173 17.17 19.44 3.90
N ALA A 174 17.91 20.42 4.43
CA ALA A 174 18.89 20.26 5.49
C ALA A 174 18.20 20.17 6.87
N LYS A 175 18.97 19.83 7.91
CA LYS A 175 18.46 19.71 9.28
C LYS A 175 18.47 21.08 9.95
N GLY A 176 17.30 21.53 10.41
CA GLY A 176 17.16 22.72 11.23
C GLY A 176 17.71 22.57 12.65
N PRO A 177 17.78 23.67 13.41
CA PRO A 177 18.36 23.71 14.75
C PRO A 177 17.61 22.84 15.77
N ASN A 178 16.32 22.61 15.54
CA ASN A 178 15.45 21.80 16.40
C ASN A 178 15.23 20.38 15.88
N TYR A 179 16.06 19.92 14.94
CA TYR A 179 15.90 18.61 14.32
C TYR A 179 15.95 17.48 15.35
N THR A 180 14.98 16.58 15.27
CA THR A 180 14.95 15.34 16.04
C THR A 180 14.77 14.15 15.10
N ARG A 181 15.57 13.10 15.31
CA ARG A 181 15.49 11.85 14.52
C ARG A 181 14.19 11.10 14.85
N PRO A 182 13.55 10.40 13.89
CA PRO A 182 12.37 9.62 14.20
C PRO A 182 12.71 8.41 15.09
N ASP A 183 11.92 8.18 16.13
CA ASP A 183 12.08 7.04 17.05
C ASP A 183 11.26 5.81 16.61
N LEU A 184 11.64 5.25 15.45
CA LEU A 184 10.95 4.09 14.88
C LEU A 184 11.17 2.81 15.67
N LYS A 185 12.30 2.71 16.39
CA LYS A 185 12.63 1.52 17.18
C LYS A 185 11.60 1.31 18.27
N ASN A 186 11.28 2.35 19.05
CA ASN A 186 10.34 2.22 20.15
C ASN A 186 8.91 2.00 19.65
N ILE A 187 8.53 2.58 18.50
CA ILE A 187 7.23 2.36 17.88
C ILE A 187 7.07 0.89 17.47
N VAL A 188 8.01 0.36 16.67
CA VAL A 188 7.92 -1.01 16.15
C VAL A 188 8.03 -2.04 17.28
N LEU A 189 9.02 -1.91 18.16
CA LEU A 189 9.18 -2.83 19.29
C LEU A 189 8.05 -2.70 20.32
N GLY A 190 7.46 -1.51 20.46
CA GLY A 190 6.28 -1.28 21.29
C GLY A 190 5.07 -2.02 20.75
N ALA A 191 4.83 -1.97 19.44
CA ALA A 191 3.76 -2.72 18.79
C ALA A 191 3.90 -4.24 18.99
N MET A 192 5.13 -4.77 18.85
CA MET A 192 5.42 -6.19 19.09
C MET A 192 5.13 -6.64 20.54
N LYS A 193 5.36 -5.77 21.53
CA LYS A 193 5.10 -6.09 22.96
C LYS A 193 3.63 -6.08 23.34
N LYS A 194 2.87 -5.10 22.85
CA LYS A 194 1.43 -4.94 23.18
C LYS A 194 0.60 -6.16 22.77
N GLN A 195 0.95 -6.79 21.64
CA GLN A 195 0.23 -7.98 21.15
C GLN A 195 0.58 -9.25 21.94
N GLY A 196 1.81 -9.37 22.47
CA GLY A 196 2.20 -10.48 23.35
C GLY A 196 1.48 -10.51 24.70
N GLU A 197 1.09 -9.34 25.23
CA GLU A 197 0.35 -9.23 26.50
C GLU A 197 -1.16 -9.52 26.36
N GLU A 198 -1.72 -9.30 25.17
CA GLU A 198 -3.13 -9.56 24.86
C GLU A 198 -3.41 -11.07 24.68
N VAL A 199 -2.43 -11.84 24.20
CA VAL A 199 -2.50 -13.31 24.04
C VAL A 199 -2.47 -14.04 25.39
N VAL A 200 -1.87 -13.46 26.45
CA VAL A 200 -1.78 -14.08 27.78
C VAL A 200 -3.07 -13.92 28.59
N LYS A 201 -3.97 -13.03 28.18
CA LYS A 201 -5.20 -12.70 28.91
C LYS A 201 -6.47 -13.40 28.40
N ASN A 202 -6.37 -14.26 27.39
CA ASN A 202 -7.49 -15.00 26.80
C ASN A 202 -7.35 -16.52 26.98
#